data_AF-A0A0D0FYV2-F1
#
_entry.id   AF-A0A0D0FYV2-F1
#
_cell.length_a   1.000
_cell.length_b   1.000
_cell.length_c   1.000
_cell.angle_alpha   90.00
_cell.angle_beta   90.00
_cell.angle_gamma   90.00
#
_symmetry.space_group_name_H-M   'P 1'
#
loop_
_entity.id
_entity.type
_entity.pdbx_description
1 polymer ?
#
loop_
_entity_poly.entity_id
_entity_poly.type
_entity_poly.pdbx_seq_one_letter_code
_entity_poly.pdbx_strand_id
1 'polypeptide(L)' 'MQPKEQIEAIANTLLPSFIPKNGQETTLSFHFTLPPNNNYKVFFEKDAKAKWQFIRFEEVER' A
#
# COMPACT_ATOMS: atom_id res chain seq x y z
N MET A 1 -3.28 -1.09 -20.16
CA MET A 1 -2.94 -1.94 -19.00
C MET A 1 -3.32 -1.17 -17.75
N GLN A 2 -4.06 -1.76 -16.81
CA GLN A 2 -4.65 -0.98 -15.71
C GLN A 2 -3.58 -0.69 -14.64
N PRO A 3 -3.19 0.57 -14.40
CA PRO A 3 -2.11 0.91 -13.47
C PRO A 3 -2.40 0.46 -12.03
N LYS A 4 -3.67 0.25 -11.68
CA LYS A 4 -4.13 -0.28 -10.40
C LYS A 4 -3.54 -1.65 -10.08
N GLU A 5 -3.56 -2.60 -11.00
CA GLU A 5 -3.05 -3.97 -10.75
C GLU A 5 -1.54 -3.97 -10.50
N GLN A 6 -0.80 -3.13 -11.23
CA GLN A 6 0.63 -2.96 -11.03
C GLN A 6 0.94 -2.31 -9.67
N ILE A 7 0.22 -1.25 -9.31
CA ILE A 7 0.34 -0.56 -8.02
C ILE A 7 0.03 -1.52 -6.87
N GLU A 8 -1.05 -2.30 -6.99
CA GLU A 8 -1.45 -3.28 -5.98
C GLU A 8 -0.41 -4.41 -5.84
N ALA A 9 0.15 -4.92 -6.94
CA ALA A 9 1.19 -5.95 -6.90
C ALA A 9 2.48 -5.46 -6.20
N ILE A 10 2.91 -4.24 -6.52
CA ILE A 10 4.08 -3.61 -5.88
C ILE A 10 3.78 -3.35 -4.39
N ALA A 11 2.60 -2.80 -4.09
CA ALA A 11 2.21 -2.51 -2.73
C ALA A 11 2.15 -3.79 -1.87
N ASN A 12 1.62 -4.89 -2.40
CA ASN A 12 1.62 -6.19 -1.71
C ASN A 12 3.04 -6.75 -1.51
N THR A 13 3.95 -6.52 -2.45
CA THR A 13 5.36 -6.94 -2.33
C THR A 13 6.08 -6.15 -1.24
N LEU A 14 5.77 -4.85 -1.12
CA LEU A 14 6.36 -3.95 -0.13
C LEU A 14 5.73 -4.10 1.26
N LEU A 15 4.43 -4.38 1.31
CA LEU A 15 3.61 -4.53 2.52
C LEU A 15 4.34 -5.19 3.70
N PRO A 16 4.92 -6.40 3.60
CA PRO A 16 5.57 -7.07 4.74
C PRO A 16 6.68 -6.25 5.42
N SER A 17 7.36 -5.36 4.69
CA SER A 17 8.38 -4.46 5.24
C SER A 17 7.80 -3.28 6.00
N PHE A 18 6.53 -2.92 5.73
CA PHE A 18 5.82 -1.82 6.36
C PHE A 18 4.87 -2.27 7.49
N ILE A 19 4.61 -3.58 7.64
CA ILE A 19 3.72 -4.08 8.69
C ILE A 19 4.27 -3.65 10.07
N PRO A 20 3.52 -2.86 10.85
CA PRO A 20 3.97 -2.45 12.16
C PRO A 20 4.12 -3.65 13.08
N LYS A 21 5.16 -3.61 13.92
CA LYS A 21 5.35 -4.60 14.99
C LYS A 21 4.28 -4.48 16.07
N ASN A 22 3.64 -3.31 16.19
CA ASN A 22 2.52 -3.09 17.09
C ASN A 22 1.25 -3.74 16.53
N GLY A 23 0.83 -4.85 17.14
CA GLY A 23 -0.36 -5.60 16.72
C GLY A 23 -1.71 -4.86 16.86
N GLN A 24 -1.72 -3.67 17.45
CA GLN A 24 -2.89 -2.81 17.64
C GLN A 24 -3.24 -1.98 16.40
N GLU A 25 -2.32 -1.83 15.43
CA GLU A 25 -2.59 -1.05 14.23
C GLU A 25 -3.51 -1.83 13.29
N THR A 26 -4.62 -1.17 12.94
CA THR A 26 -5.63 -1.68 12.00
C THR A 26 -5.53 -1.03 10.63
N THR A 27 -4.73 0.03 10.48
CA THR A 27 -4.54 0.74 9.23
C THR A 27 -3.05 0.93 8.96
N LEU A 28 -2.66 0.87 7.69
CA LEU A 28 -1.29 1.02 7.24
C LEU A 28 -1.28 1.82 5.94
N SER A 29 -0.37 2.77 5.83
CA SER A 29 -0.18 3.49 4.58
C SER A 29 1.28 3.83 4.38
N PHE A 30 1.72 3.77 3.13
CA PHE A 30 3.08 4.14 2.75
C PHE A 30 3.10 4.73 1.35
N HIS A 31 4.19 5.45 1.07
CA HIS A 31 4.44 6.07 -0.22
C HIS A 31 5.52 5.27 -0.94
N PHE A 32 5.37 5.11 -2.26
CA PHE A 32 6.41 4.58 -3.12
C PHE A 32 6.46 5.35 -4.43
N THR A 33 7.64 5.37 -5.03
CA THR A 33 7.88 6.06 -6.30
C THR A 33 7.97 5.03 -7.40
N LEU A 34 7.17 5.22 -8.45
CA LEU A 34 7.28 4.50 -9.70
C LEU A 34 8.08 5.35 -10.70
N PRO A 35 9.24 4.85 -11.17
CA PRO A 35 9.94 5.50 -12.27
C PRO A 35 9.02 5.54 -13.51
N PRO A 36 9.03 6.63 -14.30
CA PRO A 36 10.04 7.70 -14.27
C PRO A 36 9.80 8.86 -13.29
N ASN A 37 8.60 9.10 -12.74
CA ASN A 37 8.39 10.22 -11.79
C ASN A 37 7.06 10.20 -11.00
N ASN A 38 6.35 9.09 -10.93
CA ASN A 38 5.03 9.06 -10.31
C ASN A 38 5.14 8.60 -8.86
N ASN A 39 4.66 9.41 -7.91
CA ASN A 39 4.57 8.99 -6.52
C ASN A 39 3.16 8.49 -6.24
N TYR A 40 3.08 7.36 -5.55
CA TYR A 40 1.81 6.77 -5.15
C TYR A 40 1.81 6.57 -3.65
N LYS A 41 0.69 6.92 -3.03
CA LYS A 41 0.35 6.57 -1.66
C LYS A 41 -0.63 5.42 -1.69
N VAL A 42 -0.38 4.38 -0.91
CA VAL A 42 -1.28 3.23 -0.79
C VAL A 42 -1.78 3.08 0.63
N PHE A 43 -2.99 2.56 0.75
CA PHE A 43 -3.69 2.37 2.00
C PHE A 43 -4.12 0.91 2.13
N PHE A 44 -3.80 0.34 3.28
CA PHE A 44 -4.16 -0.99 3.70
C PHE A 44 -4.94 -0.93 4.99
N GLU A 45 -5.85 -1.87 5.15
CA GLU A 45 -6.58 -2.10 6.39
C GLU A 45 -6.44 -3.55 6.80
N LYS A 46 -6.36 -3.78 8.11
CA LYS A 46 -6.26 -5.11 8.70
C LYS A 46 -7.68 -5.63 8.91
N ASP A 47 -8.02 -6.68 8.18
CA ASP A 47 -9.29 -7.39 8.32
C ASP A 47 -9.38 -8.13 9.66
N ALA A 48 -10.58 -8.59 10.03
CA ALA A 48 -10.85 -9.42 11.21
C ALA A 48 -9.96 -10.68 11.30
N LYS A 49 -9.45 -11.18 10.16
CA LYS A 49 -8.50 -12.31 10.10
C LYS A 49 -7.03 -11.89 10.26
N ALA A 50 -6.76 -10.67 10.72
CA ALA A 50 -5.42 -10.07 10.80
C ALA A 50 -4.67 -10.02 9.46
N LYS A 51 -5.40 -10.04 8.33
CA LYS A 51 -4.84 -9.91 6.98
C LYS A 51 -4.93 -8.47 6.54
N TRP A 52 -3.82 -7.93 6.05
CA TRP A 52 -3.81 -6.62 5.41
C TRP A 52 -4.46 -6.72 4.03
N GLN A 53 -5.42 -5.85 3.76
CA GLN A 53 -6.16 -5.77 2.51
C GLN A 53 -5.91 -4.40 1.89
N PHE A 54 -5.62 -4.40 0.60
CA PHE A 54 -5.48 -3.18 -0.16
C PHE A 54 -6.85 -2.49 -0.28
N ILE A 55 -6.94 -1.24 0.19
CA ILE A 55 -8.19 -0.48 0.17
C ILE A 55 -8.21 0.48 -1.02
N ARG A 56 -7.14 1.28 -1.16
CA ARG A 56 -7.04 2.30 -2.19
C ARG A 56 -5.61 2.78 -2.38
N PHE A 57 -5.40 3.47 -3.50
CA PHE A 57 -4.20 4.24 -3.77
C PHE A 57 -4.57 5.66 -4.18
N GLU A 58 -3.66 6.59 -3.94
CA GLU A 58 -3.74 7.98 -4.37
C GLU A 58 -2.44 8.32 -5.09
N GLU A 59 -2.54 8.95 -6.26
CA GLU A 59 -1.40 9.55 -6.93
C GLU A 59 -1.05 10.84 -6.20
N VAL A 60 0.21 10.95 -5.78
CA VAL A 60 0.74 12.12 -5.12
C VAL A 60 1.50 12.92 -6.17
N GLU A 61 0.80 13.83 -6.83
CA GLU A 61 1.46 14.88 -7.61
C GLU A 61 2.27 15.76 -6.65
N ARG A 62 3.53 16.00 -7.02
CA ARG A 62 4.52 16.71 -6.20
C ARG A 62 4.21 18.20 -6.12
#